data_AF-A0A2K1Q4L9-F1
#
_entry.id   AF-A0A2K1Q4L9-F1
#
_cell.length_a   1.000
_cell.length_b   1.000
_cell.length_c   1.000
_cell.angle_alpha   90.00
_cell.angle_beta   90.00
_cell.angle_gamma   90.00
#
_symmetry.space_group_name_H-M   'P 1'
#
loop_
_entity.id
_entity.type
_entity.pdbx_description
1 polymer ?
#
loop_
_entity_poly.entity_id
_entity_poly.type
_entity_poly.pdbx_seq_one_letter_code
_entity_poly.pdbx_strand_id
1 'polypeptide(L)'
;MNSGTLIFVRKGDFCIIKSGSEYYMSVLFPNFYQNSHFDVSKDFLIDIRDLIEGRDFDKLSLLAEDIRKNYKNYMDKEVEEVEIIKKELIQ
;
A
#
# COMPACT_ATOMS: atom_id res chain seq x y z
N MET A 1 -8.35 15.44 -1.37
CA MET A 1 -8.20 14.25 -0.52
C MET A 1 -8.71 13.07 -1.30
N ASN A 2 -7.83 12.12 -1.60
CA ASN A 2 -8.23 10.85 -2.19
C ASN A 2 -8.87 10.03 -1.08
N SER A 3 -10.05 9.47 -1.33
CA SER A 3 -10.74 8.59 -0.38
C SER A 3 -11.03 7.24 -1.01
N GLY A 4 -11.04 6.19 -0.20
CA GLY A 4 -11.17 4.83 -0.72
C GLY A 4 -11.71 3.81 0.27
N THR A 5 -11.96 2.63 -0.26
CA THR A 5 -12.39 1.46 0.49
C THR A 5 -11.18 0.58 0.75
N LEU A 6 -10.90 0.29 2.02
CA LEU A 6 -9.89 -0.68 2.40
C LEU A 6 -10.37 -2.09 2.04
N ILE A 7 -9.65 -2.75 1.14
CA ILE A 7 -10.03 -4.07 0.63
C ILE A 7 -9.11 -5.20 1.10
N PHE A 8 -7.87 -4.92 1.49
CA PHE A 8 -6.96 -5.95 1.99
C PHE A 8 -6.00 -5.37 3.03
N VAL A 9 -5.64 -6.17 4.04
CA VAL A 9 -4.70 -5.78 5.09
C VAL A 9 -3.75 -6.93 5.40
N ARG A 10 -2.45 -6.69 5.24
CA ARG A 10 -1.38 -7.48 5.86
C ARG A 10 -0.89 -6.72 7.09
N LYS A 11 -1.36 -7.14 8.28
CA LYS A 11 -1.09 -6.42 9.54
C LYS A 11 0.42 -6.24 9.76
N GLY A 12 0.82 -4.99 10.02
CA GLY A 12 2.22 -4.62 10.26
C GLY A 12 3.11 -4.60 9.02
N ASP A 13 2.53 -4.60 7.81
CA ASP A 13 3.30 -4.60 6.55
C ASP A 13 2.69 -3.64 5.52
N PHE A 14 1.51 -3.95 4.99
CA PHE A 14 0.85 -3.09 4.01
C PHE A 14 -0.67 -3.27 4.00
N CYS A 15 -1.37 -2.34 3.37
CA CYS A 15 -2.78 -2.51 3.06
C CYS A 15 -3.12 -1.99 1.66
N ILE A 16 -4.22 -2.49 1.10
CA ILE A 16 -4.71 -2.11 -0.22
C ILE A 16 -6.01 -1.35 -0.09
N ILE A 17 -6.05 -0.16 -0.71
CA ILE A 17 -7.19 0.73 -0.74
C ILE A 17 -7.64 0.85 -2.20
N LYS A 18 -8.93 0.65 -2.45
CA LYS A 18 -9.55 0.84 -3.76
C LYS A 18 -10.29 2.17 -3.80
N SER A 19 -10.01 3.00 -4.82
CA SER A 19 -10.81 4.19 -5.13
C SER A 19 -11.20 4.18 -6.59
N GLY A 20 -12.50 4.04 -6.87
CA GLY A 20 -12.98 3.87 -8.24
C GLY A 20 -12.32 2.68 -8.95
N SER A 21 -11.59 2.95 -10.03
CA SER A 21 -10.84 1.96 -10.83
C SER A 21 -9.38 1.81 -10.40
N GLU A 22 -8.93 2.63 -9.46
CA GLU A 22 -7.55 2.72 -9.00
C GLU A 22 -7.32 1.92 -7.72
N TYR A 23 -6.10 1.43 -7.57
CA TYR A 23 -5.64 0.74 -6.38
C TYR A 23 -4.44 1.49 -5.80
N TYR A 24 -4.50 1.67 -4.50
CA TYR A 24 -3.45 2.27 -3.71
C TYR A 24 -2.90 1.21 -2.78
N MET A 25 -1.59 1.17 -2.66
CA MET A 25 -0.89 0.32 -1.72
C MET A 25 -0.27 1.22 -0.64
N SER A 26 -0.77 1.10 0.58
CA SER A 26 -0.18 1.76 1.74
C SER A 26 0.85 0.83 2.35
N VAL A 27 2.13 1.21 2.30
CA VAL A 27 3.26 0.39 2.76
C VAL A 27 3.83 0.99 4.04
N LEU A 28 3.98 0.16 5.07
CA LEU A 28 4.62 0.55 6.32
C LEU A 28 6.14 0.46 6.16
N PHE A 29 6.82 1.58 6.34
CA PHE A 29 8.28 1.65 6.39
C PHE A 29 8.74 1.65 7.86
N PRO A 30 9.30 0.54 8.34
CA PRO A 30 9.79 0.48 9.71
C PRO A 30 11.07 1.31 9.85
N ASN A 31 11.18 2.09 10.94
CA ASN A 31 12.34 2.94 11.22
C ASN A 31 12.75 3.83 10.03
N PHE A 32 11.78 4.47 9.36
CA PHE A 32 12.03 5.19 8.11
C PHE A 32 13.09 6.30 8.26
N TYR A 33 13.11 6.99 9.41
CA TYR A 33 14.16 7.95 9.74
C TYR A 33 15.29 7.27 10.52
N GLN A 34 16.53 7.54 10.09
CA GLN A 34 17.74 7.03 10.72
C GLN A 34 17.76 7.41 12.21
N ASN A 35 17.97 6.43 13.08
CA ASN A 35 17.98 6.56 14.54
C ASN A 35 16.64 6.94 15.18
N SER A 36 15.52 6.70 14.50
CA SER A 36 14.18 6.83 15.08
C SER A 36 13.46 5.48 15.12
N HIS A 37 12.63 5.29 16.14
CA HIS A 37 11.68 4.16 16.21
C HIS A 37 10.32 4.52 15.58
N PHE A 38 10.29 5.53 14.71
CA PHE A 38 9.05 5.94 14.05
C PHE A 38 8.87 5.17 12.74
N ASP A 39 7.78 4.42 12.70
CA ASP A 39 7.29 3.81 11.48
C ASP A 39 6.47 4.84 10.70
N VAL A 40 6.63 4.83 9.38
CA VAL A 40 5.92 5.75 8.49
C VAL A 40 5.18 4.93 7.44
N SER A 41 3.87 5.15 7.31
CA SER A 41 3.12 4.62 6.17
C SER A 41 3.19 5.59 5.01
N LYS A 42 3.39 5.07 3.80
CA LYS A 42 3.35 5.84 2.55
C LYS A 42 2.40 5.16 1.57
N ASP A 43 1.63 5.98 0.85
CA ASP A 43 0.63 5.50 -0.09
C ASP A 43 1.13 5.62 -1.52
N PHE A 44 0.98 4.55 -2.29
CA PHE A 44 1.44 4.48 -3.67
C PHE A 44 0.29 4.12 -4.60
N LEU A 45 0.10 4.88 -5.68
CA LEU A 45 -0.80 4.51 -6.77
C LEU A 45 -0.13 3.44 -7.63
N ILE A 46 -0.62 2.19 -7.58
CA ILE A 46 -0.01 1.07 -8.29
C ILE A 46 -1.07 0.25 -9.01
N ASP A 47 -0.77 -0.13 -10.25
CA ASP A 47 -1.59 -1.09 -10.98
C ASP A 47 -1.36 -2.51 -10.45
N ILE A 48 -2.26 -2.93 -9.55
CA ILE A 48 -2.27 -4.26 -8.93
C ILE A 48 -3.60 -4.98 -9.16
N ARG A 49 -4.40 -4.55 -10.15
CA ARG A 49 -5.74 -5.10 -10.40
C ARG A 49 -5.69 -6.61 -10.59
N ASP A 50 -4.79 -7.08 -11.45
CA ASP A 50 -4.63 -8.51 -11.76
C ASP A 50 -4.22 -9.33 -10.53
N LEU A 51 -3.41 -8.75 -9.63
CA LEU A 51 -3.00 -9.41 -8.40
C LEU A 51 -4.16 -9.53 -7.40
N ILE A 52 -5.01 -8.51 -7.31
CA ILE A 52 -6.20 -8.52 -6.45
C ILE A 52 -7.26 -9.48 -6.98
N GLU A 53 -7.57 -9.42 -8.27
CA GLU A 53 -8.56 -10.30 -8.91
C GLU A 53 -8.09 -11.76 -8.93
N GLY A 54 -6.80 -11.99 -9.16
CA GLY A 54 -6.17 -13.30 -9.08
C GLY A 54 -5.90 -13.81 -7.66
N ARG A 55 -6.15 -12.99 -6.62
CA ARG A 55 -5.87 -13.30 -5.20
C ARG A 55 -4.41 -13.71 -4.94
N ASP A 56 -3.47 -13.13 -5.69
CA ASP A 56 -2.04 -13.42 -5.58
C ASP A 56 -1.40 -12.56 -4.48
N PHE A 57 -1.78 -12.86 -3.23
CA PHE A 57 -1.35 -12.10 -2.07
C PHE A 57 0.14 -12.23 -1.78
N ASP A 58 0.78 -13.32 -2.21
CA ASP A 58 2.22 -13.51 -2.07
C ASP A 58 2.99 -12.52 -2.94
N LYS A 59 2.54 -12.28 -4.19
CA LYS A 59 3.13 -11.22 -5.02
C LYS A 59 2.89 -9.82 -4.47
N LEU A 60 1.76 -9.56 -3.81
CA LEU A 60 1.56 -8.29 -3.11
C LEU A 60 2.56 -8.11 -1.97
N SER A 61 2.85 -9.16 -1.19
CA SER A 61 3.91 -9.11 -0.17
C SER A 61 5.30 -8.84 -0.77
N LEU A 62 5.64 -9.47 -1.89
CA LEU A 62 6.90 -9.21 -2.59
C LEU A 62 6.97 -7.76 -3.11
N LEU A 63 5.86 -7.23 -3.62
CA LEU A 63 5.77 -5.84 -4.07
C LEU A 63 5.97 -4.85 -2.91
N ALA A 64 5.36 -5.09 -1.76
CA ALA A 64 5.55 -4.26 -0.56
C ALA A 64 7.02 -4.23 -0.14
N GLU A 65 7.68 -5.39 -0.14
CA GLU A 65 9.09 -5.51 0.19
C GLU A 65 9.99 -4.80 -0.83
N ASP A 66 9.66 -4.92 -2.12
CA ASP A 66 10.39 -4.23 -3.20
C ASP A 66 10.26 -2.71 -3.09
N ILE A 67 9.06 -2.19 -2.84
CA ILE A 67 8.83 -0.75 -2.59
C ILE A 67 9.67 -0.26 -1.41
N ARG A 68 9.75 -1.04 -0.32
CA ARG A 68 10.59 -0.69 0.85
C ARG A 68 12.07 -0.62 0.50
N LYS A 69 12.60 -1.64 -0.20
CA LYS A 69 14.03 -1.72 -0.54
C LYS A 69 14.43 -0.72 -1.62
N ASN A 70 13.53 -0.47 -2.57
CA ASN A 70 13.79 0.29 -3.78
C ASN A 70 12.94 1.57 -3.86
N TYR A 71 12.65 2.20 -2.72
CA TYR A 71 11.76 3.36 -2.58
C TYR A 71 11.96 4.45 -3.66
N LYS A 72 13.21 4.76 -4.00
CA LYS A 72 13.53 5.76 -5.04
C LYS A 72 12.89 5.48 -6.41
N ASN A 73 12.66 4.21 -6.73
CA ASN A 73 12.03 3.77 -7.98
C ASN A 73 10.50 3.91 -7.98
N TYR A 74 9.91 4.23 -6.83
CA TYR A 74 8.47 4.35 -6.62
C TYR A 74 8.04 5.75 -6.16
N MET A 75 8.98 6.68 -5.99
CA MET A 75 8.70 8.04 -5.53
C MET A 75 7.75 8.81 -6.46
N ASP A 76 7.77 8.52 -7.76
CA ASP A 76 6.86 9.10 -8.77
C ASP A 76 5.42 8.60 -8.64
N LYS A 77 5.23 7.48 -7.93
CA LYS A 77 3.92 6.85 -7.66
C LYS A 77 3.41 7.14 -6.25
N GLU A 78 4.23 7.73 -5.38
CA GLU A 78 3.81 8.13 -4.04
C GLU A 78 2.76 9.25 -4.16
N VAL A 79 1.68 9.13 -3.40
CA VAL A 79 0.59 10.09 -3.33
C VAL A 79 0.41 10.59 -1.90
N GLU A 80 -0.34 11.69 -1.75
CA GLU A 80 -0.83 12.10 -0.44
C GLU A 80 -1.69 11.01 0.20
N GLU A 81 -1.75 11.01 1.54
CA GLU A 81 -2.48 10.03 2.33
C GLU A 81 -3.93 9.86 1.83
N VAL A 82 -4.31 8.60 1.61
CA VAL A 82 -5.63 8.21 1.13
C VAL A 82 -6.54 7.93 2.32
N GLU A 83 -7.60 8.72 2.44
CA GLU A 83 -8.58 8.59 3.52
C GLU A 83 -9.41 7.30 3.35
N ILE A 84 -9.37 6.42 4.34
CA ILE A 84 -10.17 5.19 4.34
C ILE A 84 -11.58 5.51 4.88
N ILE A 85 -12.56 5.54 3.99
CA ILE A 85 -13.97 5.84 4.32
C ILE A 85 -14.83 4.57 4.49
N LYS A 86 -14.36 3.43 3.98
CA LYS A 86 -15.08 2.14 4.03
C LYS A 86 -14.11 0.97 4.18
N LYS A 87 -14.58 -0.17 4.67
CA LYS A 87 -13.85 -1.44 4.73
C LYS A 87 -14.68 -2.55 4.07
N GLU A 88 -14.11 -3.22 3.09
CA GLU A 88 -14.68 -4.39 2.39
C GLU A 88 -13.59 -5.43 2.20
N LEU A 89 -13.16 -6.03 3.32
CA LEU A 89 -12.00 -6.90 3.33
C LEU A 89 -12.25 -8.19 2.55
N ILE A 90 -11.39 -8.46 1.58
CA ILE A 90 -11.34 -9.75 0.88
C ILE A 90 -10.53 -10.73 1.73
N GLN A 91 -11.09 -11.94 1.92
CA GLN A 91 -10.45 -13.07 2.61
C GLN A 91 -9.81 -14.01 1.59
#